data_AF-A0A4Y2GEF2-F1
#
_entry.id   AF-A0A4Y2GEF2-F1
#
_cell.length_a   1.000
_cell.length_b   1.000
_cell.length_c   1.000
_cell.angle_alpha   90.00
_cell.angle_beta   90.00
_cell.angle_gamma   90.00
#
_symmetry.space_group_name_H-M   'P 1'
#
loop_
_entity.id
_entity.type
_entity.pdbx_description
1 polymer ?
#
loop_
_entity_poly.entity_id
_entity_poly.type
_entity_poly.pdbx_seq_one_letter_code
_entity_poly.pdbx_strand_id
1 'polypeptide(L)'
;MPIQKTGNANDGNADSQLSEEAQETKNKHNRKFRELFSRETSRIDTNKCLINTLLLTTHPFTANLASRANTKHRKFSMEVYELLEIISPAPIDQDETLSESSDTEESDVDSE
;
A
#
# COMPACT_ATOMS: atom_id res chain seq x y z
N MET A 1 -48.71 22.46 -6.64
CA MET A 1 -47.42 22.29 -7.34
C MET A 1 -46.43 21.64 -6.38
N PRO A 2 -46.10 20.35 -6.50
CA PRO A 2 -45.09 19.73 -5.64
C PRO A 2 -43.69 19.97 -6.22
N ILE A 3 -42.77 20.46 -5.39
CA ILE A 3 -41.35 20.63 -5.74
C ILE A 3 -40.71 19.25 -5.72
N GLN A 4 -40.18 18.83 -6.87
CA GLN A 4 -39.44 17.58 -6.99
C GLN A 4 -38.11 17.71 -6.24
N LYS A 5 -37.90 16.85 -5.24
CA LYS A 5 -36.62 16.72 -4.56
C LYS A 5 -35.70 15.92 -5.48
N THR A 6 -34.83 16.61 -6.22
CA THR A 6 -33.79 15.96 -7.02
C THR A 6 -32.78 15.32 -6.07
N GLY A 7 -32.94 14.03 -5.83
CA GLY A 7 -31.89 13.19 -5.29
C GLY A 7 -30.95 12.78 -6.42
N ASN A 8 -29.68 13.20 -6.33
CA ASN A 8 -28.52 12.32 -6.48
C ASN A 8 -27.26 13.17 -6.28
N ALA A 9 -26.77 13.19 -5.05
CA ALA A 9 -25.40 13.58 -4.74
C ALA A 9 -24.67 12.28 -4.42
N ASN A 10 -24.13 11.60 -5.44
CA ASN A 10 -23.16 10.56 -5.18
C ASN A 10 -22.26 10.26 -6.39
N ASP A 11 -21.86 11.29 -7.11
CA ASP A 11 -20.79 11.17 -8.11
C ASP A 11 -19.55 11.87 -7.57
N GLY A 12 -18.66 11.08 -6.96
CA GLY A 12 -17.31 11.51 -6.63
C GLY A 12 -16.97 11.42 -5.14
N ASN A 13 -16.54 10.23 -4.68
CA ASN A 13 -15.66 10.16 -3.51
C ASN A 13 -14.93 8.82 -3.28
N ALA A 14 -14.74 7.96 -4.28
CA ALA A 14 -14.12 6.64 -4.06
C ALA A 14 -12.68 6.78 -3.49
N ASP A 15 -11.88 7.70 -4.03
CA ASP A 15 -10.51 7.95 -3.57
C ASP A 15 -10.44 8.47 -2.13
N SER A 16 -11.43 9.26 -1.74
CA SER A 16 -11.51 9.81 -0.38
C SER A 16 -11.95 8.75 0.63
N GLN A 17 -12.88 7.86 0.26
CA GLN A 17 -13.28 6.74 1.11
C GLN A 17 -12.10 5.78 1.37
N LEU A 18 -11.32 5.45 0.33
CA LEU A 18 -10.13 4.61 0.47
C LEU A 18 -9.04 5.30 1.30
N SER A 19 -8.87 6.61 1.13
CA SER A 19 -7.92 7.42 1.90
C SER A 19 -8.31 7.49 3.38
N GLU A 20 -9.59 7.69 3.68
CA GLU A 20 -10.12 7.75 5.06
C GLU A 20 -9.96 6.40 5.76
N GLU A 21 -10.35 5.30 5.11
CA GLU A 21 -10.22 3.95 5.68
C GLU A 21 -8.74 3.57 5.94
N ALA A 22 -7.84 3.97 5.03
CA ALA A 22 -6.41 3.77 5.21
C ALA A 22 -5.87 4.55 6.43
N GLN A 23 -6.31 5.80 6.60
CA GLN A 23 -5.93 6.62 7.75
C GLN A 23 -6.45 6.04 9.07
N GLU A 24 -7.71 5.62 9.11
CA GLU A 24 -8.30 5.01 10.32
C GLU A 24 -7.59 3.72 10.71
N THR A 25 -7.28 2.87 9.74
CA THR A 25 -6.50 1.63 9.94
C THR A 25 -5.12 1.93 10.52
N LYS A 26 -4.44 2.96 10.00
CA LYS A 26 -3.12 3.40 10.49
C LYS A 26 -3.20 3.96 11.91
N ASN A 27 -4.25 4.71 12.23
CA ASN A 27 -4.49 5.22 13.59
C ASN A 27 -4.72 4.07 14.59
N LYS A 28 -5.46 3.05 14.19
CA LYS A 28 -5.64 1.82 14.98
C LYS A 28 -4.31 1.10 15.22
N HIS A 29 -3.46 1.01 14.19
CA HIS A 29 -2.12 0.45 14.34
C HIS A 29 -1.26 1.29 15.29
N ASN A 30 -1.30 2.62 15.19
CA ASN A 30 -0.55 3.51 16.09
C ASN A 30 -0.96 3.32 17.56
N ARG A 31 -2.26 3.20 17.84
CA ARG A 31 -2.74 2.91 19.20
C ARG A 31 -2.18 1.60 19.74
N LYS A 32 -2.17 0.53 18.92
CA LYS A 32 -1.55 -0.75 19.30
C LYS A 32 -0.05 -0.61 19.53
N PHE A 33 0.66 0.16 18.71
CA PHE A 33 2.09 0.41 18.90
C PHE A 33 2.38 1.12 20.22
N ARG A 34 1.51 2.07 20.62
CA ARG A 34 1.59 2.72 21.92
C ARG A 34 1.43 1.73 23.06
N GLU A 35 0.41 0.87 23.00
CA GLU A 35 0.11 -0.10 24.05
C GLU A 35 1.18 -1.21 24.17
N LEU A 36 1.76 -1.66 23.05
CA LEU A 36 2.62 -2.85 23.03
C LEU A 36 4.13 -2.55 23.00
N PHE A 37 4.55 -1.42 22.42
CA PHE A 37 5.97 -1.18 22.10
C PHE A 37 6.55 0.07 22.77
N SER A 38 5.74 0.86 23.46
CA SER A 38 6.25 2.00 24.22
C SER A 38 6.84 1.53 25.53
N ARG A 39 8.14 1.78 25.73
CA ARG A 39 8.75 1.65 27.05
C ARG A 39 8.13 2.75 27.93
N GLU A 40 7.49 2.38 29.04
CA GLU A 40 6.93 3.34 30.01
C GLU A 40 8.04 4.04 30.79
N THR A 41 8.87 4.81 30.10
CA THR A 41 9.98 5.56 30.67
C THR A 41 9.63 7.04 30.75
N SER A 42 9.96 7.80 29.70
CA SER A 42 9.66 9.22 29.59
C SER A 42 8.79 9.49 28.37
N ARG A 43 7.97 10.53 28.43
CA ARG A 43 7.13 10.96 27.29
C ARG A 43 7.96 11.21 26.02
N ILE A 44 9.19 11.72 26.18
CA ILE A 44 10.11 11.99 25.08
C ILE A 44 10.56 10.67 24.43
N ASP A 45 10.95 9.69 25.23
CA ASP A 45 11.43 8.40 24.72
C ASP A 45 10.30 7.58 24.10
N THR A 46 9.10 7.65 24.68
CA THR A 46 7.88 7.10 24.08
C THR A 46 7.63 7.69 22.71
N ASN A 47 7.65 9.02 22.57
CA ASN A 47 7.42 9.68 21.28
C ASN A 47 8.49 9.33 20.24
N LYS A 48 9.77 9.28 20.65
CA LYS A 48 10.87 8.82 19.78
C LYS A 48 10.64 7.39 19.29
N CYS A 49 10.26 6.49 20.19
CA CYS A 49 9.96 5.11 19.84
C CYS A 49 8.82 5.02 18.83
N LEU A 50 7.73 5.75 19.05
CA LEU A 50 6.57 5.76 18.15
C LEU A 50 6.91 6.25 16.75
N ILE A 51 7.67 7.34 16.64
CA ILE A 51 8.09 7.89 15.35
C ILE A 51 8.98 6.89 14.61
N ASN A 52 9.97 6.31 15.30
CA ASN A 52 10.87 5.33 14.69
C ASN A 52 10.12 4.10 14.19
N THR A 53 9.19 3.56 14.98
CA THR A 53 8.36 2.42 14.57
C THR A 53 7.46 2.79 13.38
N LEU A 54 6.91 3.99 13.35
CA LEU A 54 6.09 4.45 12.24
C LEU A 54 6.91 4.57 10.95
N LEU A 55 8.11 5.16 11.02
CA LEU A 55 9.01 5.28 9.88
C LEU A 55 9.39 3.90 9.32
N LEU A 56 9.75 2.96 10.20
CA LEU A 56 10.13 1.60 9.77
C LEU A 56 8.97 0.82 9.16
N THR A 57 7.74 0.98 9.66
CA THR A 57 6.56 0.25 9.15
C THR A 57 5.95 0.86 7.90
N THR A 58 6.23 2.13 7.63
CA THR A 58 5.72 2.85 6.44
C THR A 58 6.73 2.94 5.30
N HIS A 59 7.98 2.55 5.55
CA HIS A 59 9.01 2.60 4.53
C HIS A 59 8.71 1.60 3.39
N PRO A 60 8.72 2.02 2.12
CA PRO A 60 8.30 1.15 1.00
C PRO A 60 9.09 -0.16 0.91
N PHE A 61 10.40 -0.10 1.15
CA PHE A 61 11.26 -1.28 1.12
C PHE A 61 10.89 -2.31 2.19
N THR A 62 10.66 -1.88 3.43
CA THR A 62 10.29 -2.79 4.52
C THR A 62 8.85 -3.30 4.35
N ALA A 63 7.96 -2.47 3.81
CA ALA A 63 6.58 -2.86 3.50
C ALA A 63 6.52 -3.93 2.40
N ASN A 64 7.37 -3.83 1.37
CA ASN A 64 7.44 -4.82 0.28
C ASN A 64 8.04 -6.16 0.75
N LEU A 65 8.94 -6.13 1.74
CA LEU A 65 9.51 -7.34 2.35
C LEU A 65 8.57 -7.98 3.38
N ALA A 66 7.62 -7.22 3.92
CA ALA A 66 6.66 -7.74 4.90
C ALA A 66 5.72 -8.76 4.23
N SER A 67 5.44 -9.86 4.94
CA SER A 67 4.49 -10.87 4.46
C SER A 67 3.12 -10.24 4.24
N ARG A 68 2.70 -10.13 2.98
CA ARG A 68 1.37 -9.62 2.63
C ARG A 68 0.32 -10.69 2.93
N ALA A 69 -0.69 -10.35 3.70
CA ALA A 69 -1.81 -11.26 3.90
C ALA A 69 -2.55 -11.46 2.57
N ASN A 70 -2.70 -12.72 2.15
CA ASN A 70 -3.51 -13.06 0.98
C ASN A 70 -4.99 -12.84 1.34
N THR A 71 -5.52 -11.67 0.98
CA THR A 71 -6.95 -11.39 1.15
C THR A 71 -7.72 -12.18 0.11
N LYS A 72 -8.80 -12.84 0.53
CA LYS A 72 -9.68 -13.55 -0.40
C LYS A 72 -10.46 -12.51 -1.18
N HIS A 73 -10.29 -12.48 -2.49
CA HIS A 73 -11.14 -11.67 -3.35
C HIS A 73 -12.56 -12.24 -3.35
N ARG A 74 -13.55 -11.38 -3.15
CA ARG A 74 -14.95 -11.74 -3.34
C ARG A 74 -15.24 -11.78 -4.84
N LYS A 75 -16.04 -12.74 -5.29
CA LYS A 75 -16.54 -12.77 -6.68
C LYS A 75 -17.44 -11.55 -6.93
N PHE A 76 -17.21 -10.84 -8.02
CA PHE A 76 -18.11 -9.78 -8.47
C PHE A 76 -19.34 -10.36 -9.18
N SER A 77 -20.40 -9.57 -9.36
CA SER A 77 -21.53 -9.94 -10.21
C SER A 77 -21.16 -9.85 -11.69
N MET A 78 -21.90 -10.55 -12.56
CA MET A 78 -21.64 -10.54 -14.00
C MET A 78 -21.72 -9.13 -14.59
N GLU A 79 -22.71 -8.34 -14.16
CA GLU A 79 -22.88 -6.94 -14.56
C GLU A 79 -21.65 -6.07 -14.29
N VAL A 80 -20.94 -6.32 -13.18
CA VAL A 80 -19.71 -5.60 -12.82
C VAL A 80 -18.55 -6.05 -13.71
N TYR A 81 -18.47 -7.32 -14.10
CA TYR A 81 -17.46 -7.80 -15.04
C TYR A 81 -17.68 -7.24 -16.45
N GLU A 82 -18.94 -7.10 -16.89
CA GLU A 82 -19.31 -6.48 -18.16
C GLU A 82 -18.94 -4.99 -18.18
N LEU A 83 -19.18 -4.28 -17.08
CA LEU A 83 -18.83 -2.86 -16.95
C LEU A 83 -17.32 -2.61 -16.90
N LEU A 84 -16.55 -3.56 -16.35
CA LEU A 84 -15.10 -3.45 -16.21
C LEU A 84 -14.33 -3.93 -17.45
N GLU A 85 -15.01 -4.37 -18.52
CA GLU A 85 -14.39 -4.94 -19.73
C GLU A 85 -13.38 -6.07 -19.44
N ILE A 86 -13.53 -6.81 -18.33
CA ILE A 86 -12.59 -7.86 -17.89
C ILE A 86 -12.74 -9.15 -18.74
N ILE A 87 -13.52 -9.12 -19.81
CA ILE A 87 -13.72 -10.28 -20.68
C ILE A 87 -12.52 -10.42 -21.63
N SER A 88 -11.53 -11.16 -21.13
CA SER A 88 -10.46 -11.93 -21.80
C SER A 88 -9.04 -11.43 -21.49
N PRO A 89 -8.26 -12.14 -20.64
CA PRO A 89 -6.82 -12.01 -20.70
C PRO A 89 -6.34 -12.52 -22.06
N ALA A 90 -5.66 -11.66 -22.82
CA ALA A 90 -4.91 -12.08 -24.00
C ALA A 90 -3.82 -13.10 -23.59
N PRO A 91 -3.44 -14.07 -24.44
CA PRO A 91 -2.32 -14.95 -24.16
C PRO A 91 -1.05 -14.11 -24.01
N ILE A 92 -0.39 -14.21 -22.85
CA ILE A 92 0.93 -13.63 -22.63
C ILE A 92 1.93 -14.64 -23.19
N ASP A 93 2.48 -14.37 -24.37
CA ASP A 93 3.65 -15.09 -24.88
C ASP A 93 4.82 -14.79 -23.95
N GLN A 94 5.30 -15.82 -23.26
CA GLN A 94 6.52 -15.74 -22.46
C GLN A 94 7.71 -15.92 -23.39
N ASP A 95 8.31 -14.81 -23.83
CA ASP A 95 9.67 -14.81 -24.33
C ASP A 95 10.31 -13.45 -24.05
N GLU A 96 10.92 -13.31 -22.88
CA GLU A 96 12.10 -12.47 -22.73
C GLU A 96 13.14 -13.26 -21.94
N THR A 97 14.06 -13.85 -22.69
CA THR A 97 15.30 -14.43 -22.20
C THR A 97 16.09 -13.35 -21.45
N LEU A 98 16.42 -13.65 -20.19
CA LEU A 98 17.37 -12.91 -19.37
C LEU A 98 18.65 -12.61 -20.17
N SER A 99 18.88 -11.34 -20.47
CA SER A 99 20.19 -10.85 -20.93
C SER A 99 21.07 -10.66 -19.69
N GLU A 100 21.93 -11.64 -19.47
CA GLU A 100 22.98 -11.67 -18.47
C GLU A 100 24.10 -10.68 -18.88
N SER A 101 24.24 -9.56 -18.18
CA SER A 101 25.40 -8.67 -18.34
C SER A 101 26.33 -8.80 -17.14
N SER A 102 27.35 -9.64 -17.29
CA SER A 102 28.59 -9.65 -16.49
C SER A 102 29.64 -8.85 -17.26
N ASP A 103 30.23 -7.80 -16.68
CA ASP A 103 31.42 -7.91 -15.84
C ASP A 103 31.93 -6.53 -15.42
N THR A 104 32.47 -6.47 -14.21
CA THR A 104 33.04 -5.28 -13.57
C THR A 104 34.55 -5.33 -13.77
N GLU A 105 35.10 -4.39 -14.54
CA GLU A 105 36.55 -4.18 -14.61
C GLU A 105 36.93 -3.09 -13.60
N GLU A 106 37.50 -3.52 -12.47
CA GLU A 106 38.10 -2.68 -11.43
C GLU A 106 39.36 -1.99 -11.99
N SER A 107 39.41 -0.66 -11.97
CA SER A 107 40.61 0.10 -12.35
C SER A 107 41.43 0.47 -11.11
N ASP A 108 42.60 -0.16 -10.97
CA ASP A 108 43.64 0.25 -10.03
C ASP A 108 44.23 1.61 -10.40
N VAL A 109 44.10 2.59 -9.52
CA VAL A 109 44.85 3.87 -9.57
C VAL A 109 45.81 3.93 -8.38
N ASP A 110 47.07 3.61 -8.64
CA ASP A 110 48.18 3.83 -7.70
C ASP A 110 48.57 5.31 -7.71
N SER A 111 48.74 5.89 -6.53
CA SER A 111 49.11 7.30 -6.33
C SER A 111 50.52 7.36 -5.74
N GLU A 112 51.45 7.99 -6.46
CA GLU A 112 52.69 8.56 -5.92
C GLU A 112 52.62 10.09 -5.87
#